data_AF-A0A7C0Y1B2-F1
#
_entry.id   AF-A0A7C0Y1B2-F1
#
_cell.length_a   1.000
_cell.length_b   1.000
_cell.length_c   1.000
_cell.angle_alpha   90.00
_cell.angle_beta   90.00
_cell.angle_gamma   90.00
#
_symmetry.space_group_name_H-M   'P 1'
#
loop_
_entity.id
_entity.type
_entity.pdbx_description
1 polymer ?
#
loop_
_entity_poly.entity_id
_entity_poly.type
_entity_poly.pdbx_seq_one_letter_code
_entity_poly.pdbx_strand_id
1 'polypeptide(L)'
;MAITGYEWIVIILLVIALLIFGPSKIPELAKALGRARREFEKATQGYYNEEKVRKSELSSSERERIIELAKSLGIKTEGKTIDEILDEIKERTKKK
;
A
#
# COMPACT_ATOMS: atom_id res chain seq x y z
N MET A 1 -33.60 -26.05 28.65
CA MET A 1 -32.51 -27.04 28.80
C MET A 1 -32.54 -28.01 27.63
N ALA A 2 -32.19 -27.55 26.42
CA ALA A 2 -32.11 -28.39 25.21
C ALA A 2 -30.89 -28.05 24.33
N ILE A 3 -30.15 -27.00 24.70
CA ILE A 3 -29.02 -26.49 23.91
C ILE A 3 -27.69 -27.09 24.43
N THR A 4 -27.63 -27.76 25.58
CA THR A 4 -26.39 -28.33 26.15
C THR A 4 -25.73 -29.49 25.36
N GLY A 5 -26.21 -29.84 24.16
CA GLY A 5 -25.68 -30.94 23.33
C GLY A 5 -24.79 -30.53 22.15
N TYR A 6 -24.84 -29.28 21.67
CA TYR A 6 -24.05 -28.87 20.48
C TYR A 6 -22.55 -28.81 20.79
N GLU A 7 -22.18 -28.52 22.04
CA GLU A 7 -20.79 -28.45 22.48
C GLU A 7 -20.08 -29.78 22.27
N TRP A 8 -20.77 -30.89 22.60
CA TRP A 8 -20.28 -32.25 22.38
C TRP A 8 -20.17 -32.61 20.90
N ILE A 9 -21.10 -32.12 20.07
CA ILE A 9 -21.07 -32.34 18.62
C ILE A 9 -19.82 -31.71 18.01
N VAL A 10 -19.48 -30.48 18.40
CA VAL A 10 -18.27 -29.79 17.92
C VAL A 10 -17.00 -30.54 18.34
N ILE A 11 -16.95 -31.04 19.58
CA ILE A 11 -15.81 -31.82 20.07
C ILE A 11 -15.67 -33.13 19.28
N ILE A 12 -16.76 -33.88 19.08
CA ILE A 12 -16.75 -35.13 18.30
C ILE A 12 -16.29 -34.88 16.86
N LEU A 13 -16.80 -33.82 16.23
CA LEU A 13 -16.39 -33.44 14.89
C LEU A 13 -14.88 -33.15 14.82
N LEU A 14 -14.35 -32.40 15.80
CA LEU A 14 -12.92 -32.11 15.92
C LEU A 14 -12.09 -33.37 16.10
N VAL A 15 -12.52 -34.30 16.95
CA VAL A 15 -11.81 -35.58 17.17
C VAL A 15 -11.78 -36.41 15.89
N ILE A 16 -12.90 -36.52 15.17
CA ILE A 16 -12.95 -37.23 13.88
C ILE A 16 -12.01 -36.57 12.86
N ALA A 17 -12.04 -35.23 12.75
CA ALA A 17 -11.14 -34.49 11.88
C ALA A 17 -9.66 -34.73 12.26
N LEU A 18 -9.33 -34.76 13.55
CA LEU A 18 -7.99 -35.06 14.05
C LEU A 18 -7.57 -36.51 13.80
N LEU A 19 -8.49 -37.46 13.74
CA LEU A 19 -8.16 -38.86 13.39
C LEU A 19 -7.83 -39.00 11.91
N ILE A 20 -8.55 -38.29 11.04
CA ILE A 20 -8.32 -38.33 9.58
C ILE A 20 -7.05 -37.56 9.21
N PHE A 21 -6.92 -36.33 9.70
CA PHE A 21 -5.81 -35.45 9.35
C PHE A 21 -4.59 -35.62 10.25
N GLY A 22 -4.77 -36.09 11.48
CA GLY A 22 -3.73 -36.16 12.51
C GLY A 22 -3.61 -34.85 13.30
N PRO A 23 -3.29 -34.91 14.61
CA PRO A 23 -3.17 -33.72 15.45
C PRO A 23 -2.01 -32.79 15.06
N SER A 24 -1.00 -33.31 14.36
CA SER A 24 0.14 -32.54 13.86
C SER A 24 -0.21 -31.61 12.69
N LYS A 25 -1.34 -31.81 11.99
CA LYS A 25 -1.69 -30.99 10.83
C LYS A 25 -2.15 -29.57 11.20
N ILE A 26 -2.85 -29.40 12.31
CA ILE A 26 -3.26 -28.08 12.79
C ILE A 26 -2.06 -27.14 13.04
N PRO A 27 -1.03 -27.53 13.81
CA PRO A 27 0.15 -26.68 14.02
C PRO A 27 0.98 -26.49 12.75
N GLU A 28 1.00 -27.48 11.84
CA GLU A 28 1.68 -27.36 10.54
C GLU A 28 1.01 -26.31 9.63
N LEU A 29 -0.32 -26.36 9.52
CA LEU A 29 -1.13 -25.37 8.79
C LEU A 29 -0.99 -23.96 9.38
N ALA A 30 -1.04 -23.84 10.72
CA ALA A 30 -0.85 -22.56 11.40
C ALA A 30 0.54 -21.96 11.11
N LYS A 31 1.60 -22.78 11.11
CA LYS A 31 2.96 -22.34 10.75
C LYS A 31 3.05 -21.91 9.28
N ALA A 32 2.46 -22.67 8.36
CA ALA A 32 2.44 -22.34 6.94
C ALA A 32 1.70 -21.02 6.67
N LEU A 33 0.51 -20.87 7.24
CA LEU A 33 -0.29 -19.65 7.15
C LEU A 33 0.43 -18.44 7.78
N GLY A 34 1.08 -18.64 8.93
CA GLY A 34 1.87 -17.59 9.58
C GLY A 34 3.04 -17.11 8.73
N ARG A 35 3.75 -18.03 8.06
CA ARG A 35 4.80 -17.69 7.10
C ARG A 35 4.23 -16.94 5.89
N ALA A 36 3.14 -17.45 5.31
CA ALA A 36 2.48 -16.81 4.16
C ALA A 36 2.03 -15.38 4.50
N ARG A 37 1.41 -15.16 5.66
CA ARG A 37 1.02 -13.83 6.14
C ARG A 37 2.22 -12.89 6.24
N ARG A 38 3.33 -13.35 6.82
CA ARG A 38 4.54 -12.55 7.00
C ARG A 38 5.19 -12.17 5.67
N GLU A 39 5.27 -13.11 4.72
CA GLU A 39 5.80 -12.82 3.39
C GLU A 39 4.87 -11.90 2.59
N PHE A 40 3.55 -12.06 2.72
CA PHE A 40 2.58 -11.15 2.13
C PHE A 40 2.71 -9.72 2.67
N GLU A 41 2.87 -9.56 3.98
CA GLU A 41 3.08 -8.25 4.61
C GLU A 41 4.39 -7.59 4.12
N LYS A 42 5.49 -8.35 4.07
CA LYS A 42 6.77 -7.85 3.53
C LYS A 42 6.65 -7.41 2.08
N ALA A 43 6.04 -8.23 1.23
CA ALA A 43 5.84 -7.90 -0.18
C ALA A 43 5.04 -6.60 -0.30
N THR A 44 3.92 -6.51 0.41
CA THR A 44 3.05 -5.33 0.44
C THR A 44 3.78 -4.07 0.91
N GLN A 45 4.56 -4.14 1.99
CA GLN A 45 5.36 -3.01 2.47
C GLN A 45 6.47 -2.60 1.49
N GLY A 46 7.10 -3.57 0.81
CA GLY A 46 8.06 -3.32 -0.27
C GLY A 46 7.43 -2.49 -1.40
N TYR A 47 6.27 -2.89 -1.89
CA TYR A 47 5.54 -2.16 -2.93
C TYR A 47 5.21 -0.72 -2.53
N TYR A 48 4.71 -0.48 -1.31
CA TYR A 48 4.39 0.87 -0.86
C TYR A 48 5.64 1.76 -0.76
N ASN A 49 6.78 1.20 -0.35
CA ASN A 49 8.02 1.96 -0.26
C ASN A 49 8.58 2.28 -1.64
N GLU A 50 8.55 1.31 -2.57
CA GLU A 50 8.97 1.52 -3.97
C GLU A 50 8.06 2.53 -4.70
N GLU A 51 6.75 2.47 -4.50
CA GLU A 51 5.81 3.45 -5.06
C GLU A 51 6.05 4.86 -4.49
N LYS A 52 6.30 4.97 -3.18
CA LYS A 52 6.62 6.25 -2.53
C LYS A 52 7.93 6.85 -3.07
N VAL A 53 8.96 6.03 -3.28
CA VAL A 53 10.23 6.46 -3.89
C VAL A 53 9.98 6.93 -5.33
N ARG A 54 9.32 6.13 -6.17
CA ARG A 54 8.98 6.51 -7.56
C ARG A 54 8.16 7.79 -7.64
N LYS A 55 7.15 7.96 -6.78
CA LYS A 55 6.31 9.16 -6.73
C LYS A 55 7.12 10.39 -6.31
N SER A 56 8.10 10.23 -5.42
CA SER A 56 9.00 11.31 -5.03
C SER A 56 9.96 11.72 -6.15
N GLU A 57 10.47 10.76 -6.93
CA GLU A 57 11.34 11.02 -8.09
C GLU A 57 10.58 11.68 -9.25
N LEU A 58 9.36 11.22 -9.52
CA LEU A 58 8.42 11.84 -10.46
C LEU A 58 8.11 13.29 -10.07
N SER A 59 7.75 13.54 -8.80
CA SER A 59 7.49 14.88 -8.27
C SER A 59 8.70 15.82 -8.39
N SER A 60 9.92 15.32 -8.15
CA SER A 60 11.14 16.13 -8.32
C SER A 60 11.37 16.49 -9.79
N SER A 61 11.17 15.53 -10.69
CA SER A 61 11.28 15.76 -12.15
C SER A 61 10.22 16.72 -12.69
N GLU A 62 8.99 16.64 -12.18
CA GLU A 62 7.90 17.56 -12.51
C GLU A 62 8.20 18.99 -12.02
N ARG A 63 8.73 19.13 -10.80
CA ARG A 63 9.17 20.43 -10.26
C ARG A 63 10.25 21.07 -11.12
N GLU A 64 11.25 20.30 -11.55
CA GLU A 64 12.33 20.79 -12.42
C GLU A 64 11.76 21.35 -13.74
N ARG A 65 10.82 20.62 -14.38
CA ARG A 65 10.16 21.05 -15.62
C ARG A 65 9.32 22.31 -15.44
N ILE A 66 8.61 22.44 -14.31
CA ILE A 66 7.82 23.65 -14.00
C ILE A 66 8.75 24.86 -13.85
N ILE A 67 9.90 24.70 -13.20
CA ILE A 67 10.90 25.75 -13.03
C ILE A 67 11.53 26.12 -14.38
N GLU A 68 11.83 25.13 -15.22
CA GLU A 68 12.37 25.34 -16.56
C GLU A 68 11.38 26.09 -17.46
N LEU A 69 10.10 25.70 -17.45
CA LEU A 69 9.03 26.39 -18.16
C LEU A 69 8.90 27.85 -17.68
N ALA A 70 8.91 28.07 -16.37
CA ALA A 70 8.86 29.42 -15.80
C ALA A 70 10.04 30.28 -16.26
N LYS A 71 11.27 29.74 -16.25
CA LYS A 71 12.46 30.43 -16.75
C LYS A 71 12.35 30.76 -18.24
N SER A 72 11.87 29.82 -19.07
CA SER A 72 11.68 30.03 -20.50
C SER A 72 10.66 31.13 -20.82
N LEU A 73 9.67 31.33 -19.94
CA LEU A 73 8.65 32.37 -20.04
C LEU A 73 9.09 33.70 -19.39
N GLY A 74 10.32 33.78 -18.89
CA GLY A 74 10.86 34.95 -18.19
C GLY A 74 10.16 35.23 -16.85
N ILE A 75 9.59 34.20 -16.21
CA ILE A 75 8.95 34.30 -14.91
C ILE A 75 10.03 34.14 -13.83
N LYS A 76 9.99 35.00 -12.81
CA LYS A 76 10.90 34.90 -11.66
C LYS A 76 10.51 33.70 -10.79
N THR A 77 11.43 32.75 -10.66
CA THR A 77 11.23 31.52 -9.85
C THR A 77 11.73 31.65 -8.41
N GLU A 78 12.53 32.68 -8.11
CA GLU A 78 13.15 32.90 -6.80
C GLU A 78 12.13 33.46 -5.80
N GLY A 79 11.94 32.77 -4.67
CA GLY A 79 11.03 33.18 -3.60
C GLY A 79 9.54 32.89 -3.83
N LYS A 80 9.18 32.17 -4.91
CA LYS A 80 7.81 31.73 -5.19
C LYS A 80 7.61 30.24 -4.93
N THR A 81 6.42 29.86 -4.49
CA THR A 81 6.00 28.45 -4.40
C THR A 81 5.70 27.87 -5.78
N ILE A 82 5.72 26.54 -5.90
CA ILE A 82 5.41 25.85 -7.16
C ILE A 82 3.99 26.19 -7.65
N ASP A 83 3.04 26.29 -6.73
CA ASP A 83 1.65 26.63 -7.06
C ASP A 83 1.52 28.06 -7.61
N GLU A 84 2.21 29.03 -7.01
CA GLU A 84 2.24 30.41 -7.50
C GLU A 84 2.89 30.53 -8.89
N ILE A 85 3.94 29.74 -9.14
CA ILE A 85 4.59 29.68 -10.45
C ILE A 85 3.62 29.09 -11.49
N LEU A 86 2.89 28.02 -11.14
CA LEU A 86 1.90 27.40 -12.02
C LEU A 86 0.74 28.34 -12.36
N ASP A 87 0.24 29.09 -11.38
CA ASP A 87 -0.84 30.05 -11.58
C ASP A 87 -0.38 31.19 -12.49
N GLU A 88 0.85 31.68 -12.34
CA GLU A 88 1.40 32.73 -13.20
C GLU A 88 1.69 32.23 -14.64
N ILE A 89 2.15 30.98 -14.80
CA ILE A 89 2.28 30.33 -16.11
C ILE A 89 0.90 30.23 -16.79
N LYS A 90 -0.12 29.77 -16.06
CA LYS A 90 -1.50 29.68 -16.56
C LYS A 90 -2.02 31.05 -16.98
N GLU A 91 -1.80 32.08 -16.16
CA GLU A 91 -2.27 33.43 -16.44
C GLU A 91 -1.59 34.05 -17.66
N ARG A 92 -0.27 33.86 -17.83
CA ARG A 92 0.46 34.31 -19.03
C ARG A 92 0.07 33.56 -20.30
N THR A 93 -0.22 32.27 -20.19
CA THR A 93 -0.64 31.45 -21.34
C THR A 93 -2.08 31.77 -21.76
N LYS A 94 -2.95 32.16 -20.81
CA LYS A 94 -4.35 32.52 -21.07
C LYS A 94 -4.54 33.95 -21.59
N LYS A 95 -3.57 34.85 -21.35
CA LYS A 95 -3.59 36.25 -21.83
C LYS A 95 -2.97 36.45 -23.22
N LYS A 96 -2.42 35.39 -23.83
CA LYS A 96 -1.82 35.41 -25.16
C LYS A 96 -2.77 34.73 -26.15
#